data_AF-A0A923AJ34-F1
#
_entry.id   AF-A0A923AJ34-F1
#
_cell.length_a   1.000
_cell.length_b   1.000
_cell.length_c   1.000
_cell.angle_alpha   90.00
_cell.angle_beta   90.00
_cell.angle_gamma   90.00
#
_symmetry.space_group_name_H-M   'P 1'
#
loop_
_entity.id
_entity.type
_entity.pdbx_description
1 polymer ?
#
loop_
_entity_poly.entity_id
_entity_poly.type
_entity_poly.pdbx_seq_one_letter_code
_entity_poly.pdbx_strand_id
1 'polypeptide(L)'
;MTDAAPSRPALILREYSDELAPHFHDINAEWIEAMFVMEDLDRAILRDPRGKIIDPGGVILFVEAVGIGIVGTCALKRSGDGDFELTKMGV
;
A
#
# COMPACT_ATOMS: atom_id res chain seq x y z
N MET A 1 16.61 -37.67 0.05
CA MET A 1 15.36 -36.89 -0.04
C MET A 1 15.76 -35.46 0.23
N THR A 2 16.08 -34.71 -0.83
CA THR A 2 16.63 -33.36 -0.71
C THR A 2 15.48 -32.40 -0.46
N ASP A 3 15.43 -31.86 0.76
CA ASP A 3 14.53 -30.77 1.13
C ASP A 3 14.97 -29.52 0.35
N ALA A 4 14.25 -29.22 -0.73
CA ALA A 4 14.48 -27.98 -1.46
C ALA A 4 13.81 -26.88 -0.65
N ALA A 5 14.62 -25.93 -0.14
CA ALA A 5 14.09 -24.74 0.52
C ALA A 5 13.00 -24.09 -0.35
N PRO A 6 11.88 -23.63 0.23
CA PRO A 6 10.78 -23.08 -0.56
C PRO A 6 11.29 -21.92 -1.42
N SER A 7 11.02 -22.00 -2.72
CA SER A 7 11.36 -20.92 -3.65
C SER A 7 10.61 -19.67 -3.23
N ARG A 8 11.30 -18.55 -3.04
CA ARG A 8 10.65 -17.25 -2.81
C ARG A 8 9.70 -16.95 -3.98
N PRO A 9 8.46 -16.49 -3.72
CA PRO A 9 7.55 -16.12 -4.78
C PRO A 9 8.16 -14.97 -5.59
N ALA A 10 7.88 -14.94 -6.90
CA ALA A 10 8.19 -13.77 -7.72
C ALA A 10 7.38 -12.57 -7.22
N LEU A 11 8.03 -11.40 -7.13
CA LEU A 11 7.40 -10.16 -6.70
C LEU A 11 7.17 -9.25 -7.91
N ILE A 12 5.96 -8.71 -8.05
CA ILE A 12 5.55 -7.86 -9.17
C ILE A 12 5.00 -6.55 -8.60
N LEU A 13 5.46 -5.41 -9.14
CA LEU A 13 4.87 -4.12 -8.82
C LEU A 13 3.56 -3.94 -9.60
N ARG A 14 2.51 -3.51 -8.89
CA ARG A 14 1.23 -3.12 -9.47
C ARG A 14 0.97 -1.65 -9.17
N GLU A 15 0.50 -0.93 -10.18
CA GLU A 15 0.01 0.43 -10.02
C GLU A 15 -1.40 0.41 -9.41
N TYR A 16 -1.82 1.54 -8.85
CA TYR A 16 -3.16 1.69 -8.30
C TYR A 16 -4.26 1.41 -9.32
N SER A 17 -5.27 0.66 -8.85
CA SER A 17 -6.59 0.60 -9.43
C SER A 17 -7.63 0.57 -8.31
N ASP A 18 -8.89 0.89 -8.60
CA ASP A 18 -9.92 0.91 -7.56
C ASP A 18 -10.18 -0.47 -6.96
N GLU A 19 -9.88 -1.54 -7.72
CA GLU A 19 -9.93 -2.92 -7.24
C GLU A 19 -8.86 -3.22 -6.17
N LEU A 20 -7.74 -2.49 -6.17
CA LEU A 20 -6.66 -2.65 -5.19
C LEU A 20 -6.80 -1.73 -3.97
N ALA A 21 -7.74 -0.78 -3.99
CA ALA A 21 -7.98 0.13 -2.88
C ALA A 21 -8.26 -0.57 -1.53
N PRO A 22 -9.02 -1.69 -1.47
CA PRO A 22 -9.21 -2.43 -0.22
C PRO A 22 -7.89 -2.95 0.37
N HIS A 23 -6.97 -3.45 -0.45
CA HIS A 23 -5.65 -3.88 0.02
C HIS A 23 -4.84 -2.72 0.61
N PHE A 24 -4.94 -1.51 0.03
CA PHE A 24 -4.28 -0.33 0.57
C PHE A 24 -4.80 0.02 1.96
N HIS A 25 -6.13 -0.04 2.13
CA HIS A 25 -6.79 0.19 3.41
C HIS A 25 -6.33 -0.84 4.45
N ASP A 26 -6.55 -2.12 4.17
CA ASP A 26 -6.43 -3.19 5.17
C ASP A 26 -4.99 -3.35 5.65
N ILE A 27 -4.02 -3.37 4.73
CA ILE A 27 -2.59 -3.53 5.07
C ILE A 27 -2.10 -2.37 5.95
N ASN A 28 -2.48 -1.13 5.62
CA ASN A 28 -2.08 0.02 6.43
C ASN A 28 -2.85 0.11 7.74
N ALA A 29 -4.12 -0.30 7.76
CA ALA A 29 -4.91 -0.31 8.99
C ALA A 29 -4.35 -1.31 9.99
N GLU A 30 -4.04 -2.53 9.56
CA GLU A 30 -3.43 -3.57 10.41
C GLU A 30 -2.10 -3.07 11.00
N TRP A 31 -1.25 -2.46 10.17
CA TRP A 31 0.04 -1.92 10.60
C TRP A 31 -0.11 -0.78 11.63
N ILE A 32 -1.04 0.15 11.40
CA ILE A 32 -1.33 1.26 12.30
C ILE A 32 -1.92 0.74 13.62
N GLU A 33 -2.90 -0.14 13.57
CA GLU A 33 -3.59 -0.66 14.77
C GLU A 33 -2.68 -1.53 15.64
N ALA A 34 -1.70 -2.22 15.05
CA ALA A 34 -0.75 -3.04 15.79
C ALA A 34 0.27 -2.22 16.60
N MET A 35 0.63 -1.02 16.15
CA MET A 35 1.77 -0.27 16.69
C MET A 35 1.45 1.17 17.13
N PHE A 36 0.31 1.70 16.70
CA PHE A 36 -0.09 3.09 16.86
C PHE A 36 -1.60 3.22 17.10
N VAL A 37 -2.13 4.44 17.02
CA VAL A 37 -3.55 4.74 17.07
C VAL A 37 -3.95 5.31 15.72
N MET A 38 -5.00 4.74 15.13
CA MET A 38 -5.57 5.27 13.89
C MET A 38 -6.16 6.66 14.10
N GLU A 39 -5.63 7.66 13.39
CA GLU A 39 -6.13 9.04 13.43
C GLU A 39 -7.24 9.29 12.39
N ASP A 40 -7.94 10.41 12.51
CA ASP A 40 -9.01 10.77 11.57
C ASP A 40 -8.48 11.02 10.15
N LEU A 41 -7.27 11.58 10.05
CA LEU A 41 -6.61 11.79 8.76
C LEU A 41 -6.26 10.45 8.10
N ASP A 42 -5.81 9.47 8.89
CA ASP A 42 -5.52 8.12 8.39
C ASP A 42 -6.79 7.49 7.84
N ARG A 43 -7.89 7.49 8.61
CA ARG A 43 -9.20 7.00 8.17
C ARG A 43 -9.64 7.66 6.87
N ALA A 44 -9.49 8.99 6.78
CA ALA A 44 -9.89 9.74 5.60
C ALA A 44 -9.07 9.36 4.34
N ILE A 45 -7.77 9.12 4.49
CA ILE A 45 -6.89 8.67 3.41
C ILE A 45 -7.19 7.23 3.01
N LEU A 46 -7.32 6.32 3.99
CA LEU A 46 -7.55 4.91 3.71
C LEU A 46 -8.94 4.65 3.09
N ARG A 47 -9.95 5.47 3.42
CA ARG A 47 -11.31 5.34 2.84
C ARG A 47 -11.42 5.85 1.40
N ASP A 48 -10.58 6.80 1.01
CA ASP A 48 -10.62 7.45 -0.31
C ASP A 48 -9.20 7.67 -0.87
N PRO A 49 -8.44 6.59 -1.14
CA PRO A 49 -7.06 6.72 -1.62
C PRO A 49 -7.00 7.41 -3.00
N ARG A 50 -8.02 7.21 -3.85
CA ARG A 50 -8.13 7.89 -5.14
C ARG A 50 -8.20 9.41 -4.95
N GLY A 51 -9.20 9.91 -4.22
CA GLY A 51 -9.39 11.35 -4.05
C GLY A 51 -8.30 12.02 -3.22
N LYS A 52 -7.64 11.28 -2.31
CA LYS A 52 -6.63 11.83 -1.40
C LYS A 52 -5.20 11.74 -1.91
N ILE A 53 -4.89 10.82 -2.82
CA ILE A 53 -3.52 10.58 -3.30
C ILE A 53 -3.45 10.63 -4.83
N ILE A 54 -4.28 9.86 -5.53
CA ILE A 54 -4.18 9.71 -7.00
C ILE A 54 -4.63 10.99 -7.73
N ASP A 55 -5.82 11.49 -7.45
CA ASP A 55 -6.38 12.65 -8.15
C ASP A 55 -5.54 13.94 -7.94
N PRO A 56 -4.93 14.17 -6.75
CA PRO A 56 -3.94 15.24 -6.56
C PRO A 56 -2.61 15.05 -7.32
N GLY A 57 -2.43 13.95 -8.05
CA GLY A 57 -1.24 13.63 -8.83
C GLY A 57 -0.16 12.88 -8.05
N GLY A 58 -0.55 12.15 -7.01
CA GLY A 58 0.29 11.17 -6.31
C GLY A 58 0.24 9.79 -6.94
N VAL A 59 0.93 8.84 -6.32
CA VAL A 59 1.06 7.45 -6.79
C VAL A 59 0.83 6.50 -5.61
N ILE A 60 0.17 5.37 -5.86
CA ILE A 60 0.16 4.23 -4.94
C ILE A 60 0.69 3.02 -5.69
N LEU A 61 1.64 2.31 -5.07
CA LEU A 61 2.23 1.09 -5.60
C LEU A 61 1.99 -0.06 -4.65
N PHE A 62 1.73 -1.23 -5.22
CA PHE A 62 1.55 -2.48 -4.50
C PHE A 62 2.63 -3.47 -4.91
N VAL A 63 2.95 -4.38 -4.01
CA VAL A 63 3.74 -5.58 -4.33
C VAL A 63 2.83 -6.81 -4.29
N GLU A 64 2.74 -7.49 -5.42
CA GLU A 64 2.10 -8.80 -5.54
C GLU A 64 3.16 -9.90 -5.42
N ALA A 65 2.96 -10.84 -4.51
CA ALA A 65 3.68 -12.10 -4.49
C ALA A 65 2.88 -13.16 -5.26
N VAL A 66 3.46 -13.68 -6.34
CA VAL A 66 2.77 -14.64 -7.22
C VAL A 66 2.28 -15.87 -6.44
N GLY A 67 0.98 -16.15 -6.54
CA GLY A 67 0.32 -17.25 -5.84
C GLY A 67 -0.10 -16.94 -4.39
N ILE A 68 0.24 -15.76 -3.87
CA ILE A 68 -0.14 -15.30 -2.53
C ILE A 68 -1.11 -14.11 -2.61
N GLY A 69 -0.83 -13.15 -3.49
CA GLY A 69 -1.63 -11.92 -3.66
C GLY A 69 -0.85 -10.67 -3.29
N ILE A 70 -1.56 -9.58 -2.96
CA ILE A 70 -0.95 -8.33 -2.53
C ILE A 70 -0.42 -8.48 -1.11
N VAL A 71 0.87 -8.21 -0.93
CA VAL A 71 1.58 -8.40 0.36
C VAL A 71 2.22 -7.11 0.87
N GLY A 72 1.93 -5.98 0.25
CA GLY A 72 2.45 -4.70 0.70
C GLY A 72 2.08 -3.57 -0.24
N THR A 73 2.20 -2.35 0.27
CA THR A 73 1.86 -1.15 -0.47
C THR A 73 2.65 0.05 0.04
N CYS A 74 2.80 1.07 -0.80
CA CYS A 74 3.24 2.40 -0.39
C CYS A 74 2.57 3.49 -1.25
N ALA A 75 2.60 4.72 -0.75
CA ALA A 75 2.08 5.87 -1.47
C ALA A 75 3.09 7.02 -1.52
N LEU A 76 3.19 7.67 -2.68
CA LEU A 76 3.81 8.98 -2.85
C LEU A 76 2.69 10.01 -2.95
N LYS A 77 2.45 10.74 -1.85
CA LYS A 77 1.42 11.77 -1.77
C LYS A 77 2.04 13.13 -2.08
N ARG A 78 1.48 13.85 -3.05
CA ARG A 78 1.93 15.23 -3.35
C ARG A 78 1.75 16.12 -2.10
N SER A 79 2.80 16.83 -1.72
CA SER A 79 2.82 17.73 -0.55
C SER A 79 3.14 19.18 -0.90
N GLY A 80 3.50 19.47 -2.17
CA GLY A 80 3.80 20.81 -2.65
C GLY A 80 4.21 20.83 -4.13
N ASP A 81 4.80 21.96 -4.55
CA ASP A 81 5.29 22.17 -5.92
C ASP A 81 6.56 21.36 -6.17
N GLY A 82 6.37 20.12 -6.66
CA GLY A 82 7.45 19.18 -6.94
C GLY A 82 7.79 18.24 -5.79
N ASP A 83 7.18 18.46 -4.62
CA ASP A 83 7.45 17.67 -3.41
C ASP A 83 6.43 16.55 -3.20
N PHE A 84 6.96 15.39 -2.78
CA PHE A 84 6.17 14.20 -2.45
C PHE A 84 6.56 13.66 -1.07
N GLU A 85 5.55 13.26 -0.33
CA GLU A 85 5.62 12.55 0.94
C GLU A 85 5.49 11.04 0.67
N LEU A 86 6.47 10.25 1.09
CA LEU A 86 6.33 8.80 1.14
C LEU A 86 5.54 8.40 2.39
N THR A 87 4.39 7.76 2.20
CA THR A 87 3.43 7.47 3.26
C THR A 87 2.77 6.11 3.06
N LYS A 88 2.05 5.61 4.08
CA LYS A 88 1.23 4.39 4.02
C LYS A 88 1.96 3.16 3.47
N MET A 89 3.08 2.82 4.13
CA MET A 89 4.06 1.81 3.72
C MET A 89 3.90 0.45 4.42
N GLY A 90 2.67 -0.05 4.58
CA GLY A 90 2.42 -1.33 5.24
C GLY A 90 2.84 -2.56 4.41
N VAL A 91 3.20 -3.63 5.11
CA VAL A 91 3.58 -4.97 4.60
C VAL A 91 3.01 -6.02 5.54
#